data_AF-A0A8C9AVL4-F1
#
_entry.id   AF-A0A8C9AVL4-F1
#
_cell.length_a   1.000
_cell.length_b   1.000
_cell.length_c   1.000
_cell.angle_alpha   90.00
_cell.angle_beta   90.00
_cell.angle_gamma   90.00
#
_symmetry.space_group_name_H-M   'P 1'
#
loop_
_entity.id
_entity.type
_entity.pdbx_description
1 polymer ?
#
loop_
_entity_poly.entity_id
_entity_poly.type
_entity_poly.pdbx_seq_one_letter_code
_entity_poly.pdbx_strand_id
1 'polypeptide(L)'
;MDRHIPRHALPEEIQKMSPEEKVCKYCGVSYLILHEFKAMEEKVKAMEKEMKFYQGSVEREKSLQETLQALSQDFEQYKIDSESKMERLNMLFFSVIYLVGRKVQSIDLT
;
A
#
# COMPACT_ATOMS: atom_id res chain seq x y z
N MET A 1 -14.80 40.11 0.93
CA MET A 1 -16.20 39.79 1.29
C MET A 1 -16.18 39.17 2.68
N ASP A 2 -16.67 39.88 3.69
CA ASP A 2 -16.74 39.38 5.07
C ASP A 2 -17.63 38.14 5.14
N ARG A 3 -17.03 37.00 5.48
CA ARG A 3 -17.77 35.75 5.68
C ARG A 3 -18.53 35.89 6.99
N HIS A 4 -19.82 36.22 6.93
CA HIS A 4 -20.70 36.13 8.08
C HIS A 4 -20.83 34.65 8.48
N ILE A 5 -20.11 34.27 9.54
CA ILE A 5 -20.26 32.95 10.14
C ILE A 5 -21.49 33.01 11.05
N PRO A 6 -22.52 32.18 10.81
CA PRO A 6 -23.67 32.10 11.71
C PRO A 6 -23.18 31.76 13.12
N ARG A 7 -23.52 32.61 14.10
CA ARG A 7 -23.09 32.45 15.50
C ARG A 7 -23.84 31.34 16.24
N HIS A 8 -24.98 30.93 15.71
CA HIS A 8 -25.84 29.90 16.29
C HIS A 8 -26.08 28.78 15.27
N ALA A 9 -26.15 27.55 15.76
CA ALA A 9 -26.54 26.41 14.94
C ALA A 9 -27.99 26.56 14.47
N LEU A 10 -28.31 25.92 13.35
CA LEU A 10 -29.68 25.84 12.88
C LEU A 10 -30.52 25.07 13.92
N PRO A 11 -31.73 25.53 14.31
CA PRO A 11 -32.58 24.82 15.26
C PRO A 11 -32.93 23.40 14.80
N GLU A 12 -33.09 22.46 15.74
CA GLU A 12 -33.37 21.05 15.42
C GLU A 12 -34.67 20.86 14.64
N GLU A 13 -35.67 21.69 14.91
CA GLU A 13 -36.96 21.67 14.23
C GLU A 13 -36.79 21.90 12.74
N ILE A 14 -35.92 22.85 12.37
CA ILE A 14 -35.62 23.18 10.97
C ILE A 14 -34.72 22.12 10.34
N GLN A 15 -33.78 21.55 11.11
CA GLN A 15 -32.96 20.46 10.61
C GLN A 15 -33.80 19.23 10.23
N LYS A 16 -34.80 18.89 11.05
CA LYS A 16 -35.68 17.73 10.89
C LYS A 16 -36.81 17.92 9.87
N MET A 17 -37.07 19.14 9.39
CA MET A 17 -38.06 19.40 8.34
C MET A 17 -37.73 18.68 7.02
N SER A 18 -38.77 18.37 6.24
CA SER A 18 -38.59 17.71 4.94
C SER A 18 -37.93 18.67 3.94
N PRO A 19 -37.24 18.16 2.90
CA PRO A 19 -36.68 19.00 1.85
C PRO A 19 -37.74 19.81 1.10
N GLU A 20 -38.97 19.29 0.93
CA GLU A 20 -40.04 20.01 0.24
C GLU A 20 -40.52 21.24 1.02
N GLU A 21 -40.43 21.21 2.34
CA GLU A 21 -40.80 22.33 3.23
C GLU A 21 -39.72 23.43 3.25
N LYS A 22 -38.48 23.08 2.91
CA LYS A 22 -37.33 23.99 2.87
C LYS A 22 -37.22 24.74 1.55
N VAL A 23 -38.06 24.44 0.57
CA VAL A 23 -37.99 24.97 -0.78
C VAL A 23 -39.10 25.99 -1.04
N CYS A 24 -38.76 27.09 -1.70
CA CYS A 24 -39.77 28.04 -2.14
C CYS A 24 -40.68 27.44 -3.21
N LYS A 25 -41.99 27.43 -2.96
CA LYS A 25 -43.01 26.87 -3.88
C LYS A 25 -43.09 27.60 -5.23
N TYR A 26 -42.60 28.84 -5.31
CA TYR A 26 -42.65 29.63 -6.54
C TYR A 26 -41.39 29.50 -7.39
N CYS A 27 -40.20 29.63 -6.79
CA CYS A 27 -38.93 29.61 -7.52
C CYS A 27 -38.12 28.31 -7.36
N GLY A 28 -38.49 27.40 -6.45
CA GLY A 28 -37.78 26.14 -6.23
C GLY A 28 -36.45 26.28 -5.47
N VAL A 29 -36.12 27.48 -5.02
CA VAL A 29 -34.87 27.80 -4.31
C VAL A 29 -35.01 27.42 -2.83
N SER A 30 -34.02 26.70 -2.28
CA SER A 30 -34.00 26.37 -0.85
C SER A 30 -33.82 27.64 0.00
N TYR A 31 -34.59 27.74 1.08
CA TYR A 31 -34.42 28.80 2.07
C TYR A 31 -33.11 28.66 2.88
N LEU A 32 -32.45 27.50 2.78
CA LEU A 32 -31.26 27.14 3.56
C LEU A 32 -30.02 26.92 2.68
N ILE A 33 -30.00 27.48 1.47
CA ILE A 33 -28.91 27.32 0.50
C ILE A 33 -27.53 27.56 1.11
N LEU A 34 -27.37 28.63 1.90
CA LEU A 34 -26.08 28.95 2.55
C LEU A 34 -25.62 27.84 3.51
N HIS A 35 -26.54 27.23 4.27
CA HIS A 35 -26.23 26.13 5.17
C HIS A 35 -25.86 24.86 4.38
N GLU A 36 -26.60 24.56 3.33
CA GLU A 36 -26.34 23.42 2.45
C GLU A 36 -24.98 23.55 1.77
N PHE A 37 -24.64 24.72 1.24
CA PHE A 37 -23.31 24.99 0.66
C PHE A 37 -22.19 24.81 1.67
N LYS A 38 -22.37 25.28 2.91
CA LYS A 38 -21.35 25.12 3.95
C LYS A 38 -21.16 23.65 4.34
N ALA A 39 -22.25 22.90 4.49
CA ALA A 39 -22.18 21.47 4.76
C ALA A 39 -21.50 20.70 3.63
N MET A 40 -21.76 21.08 2.36
CA MET A 40 -21.05 20.53 1.22
C MET A 40 -19.57 20.91 1.21
N GLU A 41 -19.22 22.17 1.50
CA GLU A 41 -17.84 22.64 1.59
C GLU A 41 -17.04 21.86 2.67
N GLU A 42 -17.65 21.63 3.83
CA GLU A 42 -17.04 20.84 4.91
C GLU A 42 -16.83 19.39 4.51
N LYS A 43 -17.81 18.76 3.84
CA LYS A 43 -17.68 17.40 3.30
C LYS A 43 -16.57 17.31 2.26
N VAL A 44 -16.50 18.27 1.34
CA VAL A 44 -15.44 18.33 0.32
C VAL A 44 -14.07 18.46 0.99
N LYS A 45 -13.91 19.35 1.99
CA LYS A 45 -12.65 19.46 2.75
C LYS A 45 -12.28 18.19 3.49
N ALA A 46 -13.24 17.46 4.04
CA ALA A 46 -12.98 16.17 4.68
C ALA A 46 -12.51 15.14 3.65
N MET A 47 -13.21 15.02 2.52
CA MET A 47 -12.83 14.14 1.42
C MET A 47 -11.46 14.48 0.83
N GLU A 48 -11.13 15.76 0.67
CA GLU A 48 -9.81 16.19 0.20
C GLU A 48 -8.68 15.76 1.14
N LYS A 49 -8.90 15.80 2.46
CA LYS A 49 -7.93 15.32 3.45
C LYS A 49 -7.75 13.81 3.35
N GLU A 50 -8.84 13.06 3.25
CA GLU A 50 -8.79 11.61 3.06
C GLU A 50 -8.07 11.24 1.76
N MET A 51 -8.37 11.94 0.66
CA MET A 51 -7.73 11.68 -0.63
C MET A 51 -6.22 11.89 -0.57
N LYS A 52 -5.74 12.96 0.09
CA LYS A 52 -4.31 13.19 0.32
C LYS A 52 -3.66 12.09 1.16
N PHE A 53 -4.36 11.60 2.18
CA PHE A 53 -3.88 10.49 2.99
C PHE A 53 -3.72 9.21 2.15
N TYR A 54 -4.72 8.88 1.32
CA TYR A 54 -4.65 7.72 0.44
C TYR A 54 -3.56 7.83 -0.63
N GLN A 55 -3.36 9.01 -1.22
CA GLN A 55 -2.26 9.24 -2.17
C GLN A 55 -0.90 8.90 -1.54
N GLY A 56 -0.63 9.37 -0.32
CA GLY A 56 0.59 9.02 0.40
C GLY A 56 0.71 7.53 0.73
N SER A 57 -0.42 6.83 0.93
CA SER A 57 -0.42 5.37 1.13
C SER A 57 0.00 4.62 -0.13
N VAL A 58 -0.47 5.05 -1.31
CA VAL A 58 -0.10 4.44 -2.60
C VAL A 58 1.41 4.57 -2.85
N GLU A 59 2.00 5.73 -2.57
CA GLU A 59 3.45 5.94 -2.70
C GLU A 59 4.25 5.01 -1.77
N ARG A 60 3.82 4.86 -0.52
CA ARG A 60 4.44 3.93 0.43
C ARG A 60 4.33 2.49 -0.03
N GLU A 61 3.14 2.06 -0.45
CA GLU A 61 2.90 0.70 -0.92
C GLU A 61 3.76 0.36 -2.15
N LYS A 62 3.90 1.31 -3.08
CA LYS A 62 4.80 1.16 -4.22
C LYS A 62 6.25 0.96 -3.79
N SER A 63 6.75 1.79 -2.86
CA SER A 63 8.14 1.66 -2.36
C SER A 63 8.39 0.32 -1.63
N LEU A 64 7.38 -0.17 -0.91
CA LEU A 64 7.40 -1.48 -0.26
C LEU A 64 7.42 -2.60 -1.30
N GLN A 65 6.63 -2.50 -2.36
CA GLN A 65 6.61 -3.47 -3.45
C GLN A 65 7.96 -3.55 -4.16
N GLU A 66 8.60 -2.41 -4.44
CA GLU A 66 9.94 -2.34 -5.03
C GLU A 66 10.98 -3.02 -4.12
N THR A 67 10.91 -2.76 -2.80
CA THR A 67 11.79 -3.38 -1.81
C THR A 67 11.60 -4.90 -1.74
N LEU A 68 10.35 -5.37 -1.76
CA LEU A 68 10.04 -6.80 -1.78
C LEU A 68 10.57 -7.48 -3.06
N GLN A 69 10.47 -6.81 -4.20
CA GLN A 69 10.97 -7.34 -5.46
C GLN A 69 12.49 -7.48 -5.43
N ALA A 70 13.21 -6.46 -4.94
CA ALA A 70 14.67 -6.54 -4.77
C ALA A 70 15.07 -7.67 -3.82
N LEU A 71 14.41 -7.77 -2.66
CA LEU A 71 14.69 -8.82 -1.68
C LEU A 71 14.42 -10.22 -2.24
N SER A 72 13.37 -10.38 -3.04
CA SER A 72 13.06 -11.65 -3.71
C SER A 72 14.13 -12.04 -4.72
N GLN A 73 14.68 -11.08 -5.46
CA GLN A 73 15.77 -11.33 -6.40
C GLN A 73 17.04 -11.75 -5.69
N ASP A 74 17.40 -11.05 -4.60
CA ASP A 74 18.56 -11.40 -3.77
C ASP A 74 18.42 -12.81 -3.19
N PHE A 75 17.21 -13.18 -2.75
CA PHE A 75 16.93 -14.51 -2.22
C PHE A 75 17.11 -15.62 -3.27
N GLU A 76 16.58 -15.44 -4.48
CA GLU A 76 16.77 -16.40 -5.57
C GLU A 76 18.25 -16.51 -5.97
N GLN A 77 18.96 -15.38 -6.01
CA GLN A 77 20.40 -15.39 -6.30
C GLN A 77 21.19 -16.13 -5.21
N TYR A 78 20.84 -15.93 -3.94
CA TYR A 78 21.45 -16.65 -2.82
C TYR A 78 21.19 -18.15 -2.91
N LYS A 79 19.97 -18.55 -3.28
CA LYS A 79 19.60 -19.94 -3.49
C LYS A 79 20.46 -20.59 -4.58
N ILE A 80 20.56 -19.96 -5.75
CA ILE A 80 21.39 -20.44 -6.86
C ILE A 80 22.87 -20.55 -6.44
N ASP A 81 23.41 -19.54 -5.74
CA ASP A 81 24.79 -19.58 -5.24
C ASP A 81 25.00 -20.76 -4.27
N SER A 82 24.04 -20.99 -3.36
CA SER A 82 24.10 -22.11 -2.42
C SER A 82 24.07 -23.49 -3.11
N GLU A 83 23.23 -23.65 -4.12
CA GLU A 83 23.14 -24.88 -4.92
C GLU A 83 24.44 -25.11 -5.69
N SER A 84 24.99 -24.08 -6.33
CA SER A 84 26.27 -24.17 -7.05
C SER A 84 27.43 -24.55 -6.13
N LYS A 85 27.47 -24.02 -4.90
CA LYS A 85 28.48 -24.37 -3.89
C LYS A 85 28.35 -25.83 -3.48
N MET A 86 27.13 -26.32 -3.31
CA MET A 86 26.86 -27.72 -2.97
C MET A 86 27.30 -28.66 -4.10
N GLU A 87 27.01 -28.34 -5.36
CA GLU A 87 27.50 -29.11 -6.52
C GLU A 87 29.02 -29.15 -6.59
N ARG A 88 29.69 -28.00 -6.39
CA ARG A 88 31.15 -27.93 -6.36
C ARG A 88 31.76 -28.79 -5.25
N LEU A 89 31.18 -28.75 -4.06
CA LEU A 89 31.59 -29.62 -2.96
C LEU A 89 31.43 -31.09 -3.33
N ASN A 90 30.28 -31.45 -3.91
CA ASN A 90 30.00 -32.83 -4.33
C ASN A 90 31.03 -33.33 -5.37
N MET A 91 31.35 -32.51 -6.37
CA MET A 91 32.38 -32.81 -7.36
C MET A 91 33.76 -33.02 -6.73
N LEU A 92 34.14 -32.19 -5.75
CA LEU A 92 35.39 -32.36 -5.00
C LEU A 92 35.37 -33.65 -4.18
N PHE A 93 34.28 -33.97 -3.49
CA PHE A 93 34.13 -35.22 -2.74
C PHE A 93 34.33 -36.44 -3.65
N PHE A 94 33.66 -36.49 -4.80
CA PHE A 94 33.83 -37.59 -5.75
C PHE A 94 35.26 -37.68 -6.29
N SER A 95 35.89 -36.54 -6.59
CA SER A 95 37.28 -36.50 -7.05
C SER A 95 38.25 -37.06 -6.00
N VAL A 96 38.10 -36.66 -4.74
CA VAL A 96 38.91 -37.17 -3.62
C VAL A 96 38.70 -38.68 -3.45
N ILE A 97 37.45 -39.16 -3.44
CA ILE A 97 37.15 -40.60 -3.34
C ILE A 97 37.82 -41.37 -4.49
N TYR A 98 37.73 -40.87 -5.71
CA TYR A 98 38.36 -41.50 -6.88
C TYR A 98 39.88 -41.55 -6.76
N LEU A 99 40.53 -40.46 -6.31
CA LEU A 99 41.97 -40.41 -6.10
C LEU A 99 42.43 -41.35 -4.99
N VAL A 100 41.71 -41.40 -3.87
CA VAL A 100 41.98 -42.30 -2.75
C VAL A 100 41.79 -43.76 -3.18
N GLY A 101 40.70 -44.08 -3.88
CA GLY A 101 40.45 -45.41 -4.43
C GLY A 101 41.55 -45.89 -5.38
N ARG A 102 42.00 -45.03 -6.30
CA ARG A 102 43.17 -45.31 -7.15
C ARG A 102 44.44 -45.57 -6.35
N LYS A 103 44.67 -44.81 -5.28
CA LYS A 103 45.85 -44.96 -4.42
C LYS A 103 45.85 -46.31 -3.69
N VAL A 104 44.71 -46.74 -3.15
CA VAL A 104 44.55 -48.06 -2.50
C VAL A 104 44.84 -49.19 -3.50
N GLN A 105 44.25 -49.12 -4.70
CA GLN A 105 44.46 -50.14 -5.74
C GLN A 105 45.92 -50.24 -6.22
N SER A 106 46.69 -49.14 -6.14
CA SER A 106 48.12 -49.15 -6.46
C SER A 106 49.00 -49.74 -5.34
N ILE A 107 48.53 -49.74 -4.09
CA ILE A 107 49.25 -50.30 -2.94
C ILE A 107 49.04 -51.82 -2.89
N ASP A 108 47.84 -52.32 -3.21
CA ASP A 108 47.55 -53.77 -3.23
C ASP A 108 48.24 -54.53 -4.39
N LEU A 109 48.81 -53.81 -5.37
CA LEU A 109 49.56 -54.39 -6.51
C LEU A 109 51.10 -54.32 -6.34
N THR A 110 51.60 -53.86 -5.19
CA THR A 110 53.05 -53.81 -4.86
C THR A 110 53.37 -54.82 -3.77
#